data_AF-A0A5K8A898-F1
#
_entry.id   AF-A0A5K8A898-F1
#
_cell.length_a   1.000
_cell.length_b   1.000
_cell.length_c   1.000
_cell.angle_alpha   90.00
_cell.angle_beta   90.00
_cell.angle_gamma   90.00
#
_symmetry.space_group_name_H-M   'P 1'
#
loop_
_entity.id
_entity.type
_entity.pdbx_description
1 polymer ?
#
loop_
_entity_poly.entity_id
_entity_poly.type
_entity_poly.pdbx_seq_one_letter_code
_entity_poly.pdbx_strand_id
1 'polypeptide(L)'
;MNFRNEYLRKLTSAQEAVQMVKSGDRIFYGEFALFPESLDEALAERINDLKDIYLSGVCATKMPKVVEQDPNRRHVIFNDWHFGGVSRSLYKKGLVSYIPLTYHQGPRIIRKYHDVDVTFLCVGPMDKHGVSVHGVYWALNPAHFFRSANLS
;
A
#
# COMPACT_ATOMS: atom_id res chain seq x y z
N MET A 1 12.21 5.50 26.93
CA MET A 1 11.32 5.87 25.81
C MET A 1 9.90 5.40 26.18
N ASN A 2 8.89 6.25 26.16
CA ASN A 2 7.50 5.85 26.47
C ASN A 2 6.74 5.57 25.17
N PHE A 3 6.75 4.31 24.74
CA PHE A 3 6.14 3.87 23.48
C PHE A 3 4.64 4.12 23.40
N ARG A 4 3.93 4.07 24.54
CA ARG A 4 2.50 4.36 24.60
C ARG A 4 2.21 5.81 24.27
N ASN A 5 2.99 6.75 24.81
CA ASN A 5 2.80 8.17 24.49
C ASN A 5 3.13 8.46 23.02
N GLU A 6 4.14 7.81 22.46
CA GLU A 6 4.46 7.97 21.04
C GLU A 6 3.37 7.40 20.13
N TYR A 7 2.83 6.23 20.47
CA TYR A 7 1.68 5.65 19.78
C TYR A 7 0.48 6.58 19.80
N LEU A 8 0.09 7.10 20.98
CA LEU A 8 -1.04 8.02 21.11
C LEU A 8 -0.84 9.31 20.32
N ARG A 9 0.40 9.80 20.18
CA ARG A 9 0.72 10.97 19.37
C ARG A 9 0.59 10.71 17.86
N LYS A 10 0.90 9.50 17.40
CA LYS A 10 0.83 9.10 15.98
C LYS A 10 -0.53 8.51 15.60
N LEU A 11 -1.35 8.13 16.57
CA LEU A 11 -2.68 7.59 16.35
C LEU A 11 -3.59 8.67 15.77
N THR A 12 -4.23 8.35 14.65
CA THR A 12 -5.04 9.29 13.87
C THR A 12 -6.11 8.52 13.10
N SER A 13 -7.11 9.22 12.56
CA SER A 13 -8.13 8.62 11.69
C SER A 13 -7.56 8.26 10.31
N ALA A 14 -8.25 7.39 9.56
CA ALA A 14 -7.83 7.05 8.20
C ALA A 14 -7.85 8.30 7.28
N GLN A 15 -8.89 9.15 7.42
CA GLN A 15 -9.07 10.38 6.65
C GLN A 15 -7.93 11.38 6.86
N GLU A 16 -7.44 11.50 8.09
CA GLU A 16 -6.27 12.33 8.42
C GLU A 16 -4.98 11.69 7.92
N ALA A 17 -4.80 10.38 8.12
CA ALA A 17 -3.60 9.66 7.70
C ALA A 17 -3.35 9.80 6.19
N VAL A 18 -4.39 9.65 5.36
CA VAL A 18 -4.25 9.72 3.90
C VAL A 18 -3.95 11.13 3.39
N GLN A 19 -4.04 12.19 4.22
CA GLN A 19 -3.64 13.54 3.82
C GLN A 19 -2.14 13.66 3.54
N MET A 20 -1.32 12.76 4.08
CA MET A 20 0.11 12.73 3.80
C MET A 20 0.45 12.39 2.35
N VAL A 21 -0.47 11.70 1.66
CA VAL A 21 -0.33 11.31 0.25
C VAL A 21 -0.46 12.54 -0.65
N LYS A 22 0.48 12.67 -1.59
CA LYS A 22 0.59 13.76 -2.56
C LYS A 22 0.59 13.21 -3.98
N SER A 23 0.27 14.08 -4.93
CA SER A 23 0.38 13.75 -6.36
C SER A 23 1.81 13.37 -6.72
N GLY A 24 1.96 12.30 -7.52
CA GLY A 24 3.25 11.72 -7.89
C GLY A 24 3.77 10.65 -6.93
N ASP A 25 3.13 10.43 -5.77
CA ASP A 25 3.58 9.43 -4.81
C ASP A 25 3.48 8.00 -5.35
N ARG A 26 4.47 7.19 -4.97
CA ARG A 26 4.47 5.74 -5.14
C ARG A 26 4.00 5.07 -3.86
N ILE A 27 2.83 4.45 -3.94
CA ILE A 27 2.15 3.82 -2.82
C ILE A 27 2.29 2.30 -2.93
N PHE A 28 2.55 1.65 -1.81
CA PHE A 28 2.48 0.19 -1.68
C PHE A 28 1.38 -0.23 -0.72
N TYR A 29 0.50 -1.14 -1.17
CA TYR A 29 -0.48 -1.82 -0.33
C TYR A 29 0.04 -3.18 0.11
N GLY A 30 -0.20 -3.51 1.38
CA GLY A 30 0.20 -4.77 1.99
C GLY A 30 -0.21 -6.02 1.19
N GLU A 31 0.63 -7.04 1.27
CA GLU A 31 0.48 -8.27 0.49
C GLU A 31 -0.77 -9.10 0.88
N PHE A 32 -1.43 -9.68 -0.12
CA PHE A 32 -2.51 -10.64 0.04
C PHE A 32 -3.63 -10.18 0.99
N ALA A 33 -3.77 -10.83 2.14
CA ALA A 33 -4.81 -10.55 3.13
C ALA A 33 -4.53 -9.30 3.99
N LEU A 34 -3.37 -8.66 3.84
CA LEU A 34 -3.02 -7.41 4.52
C LEU A 34 -3.44 -6.17 3.70
N PHE A 35 -4.50 -6.31 2.91
CA PHE A 35 -5.10 -5.22 2.15
C PHE A 35 -5.58 -4.12 3.12
N PRO A 36 -5.13 -2.86 2.96
CA PRO A 36 -5.37 -1.79 3.93
C PRO A 36 -6.74 -1.12 3.72
N GLU A 37 -7.83 -1.83 4.01
CA GLU A 37 -9.21 -1.42 3.66
C GLU A 37 -9.58 0.00 4.09
N SER A 38 -9.35 0.36 5.36
CA SER A 38 -9.76 1.66 5.89
C SER A 38 -8.99 2.82 5.26
N LEU A 39 -7.70 2.61 4.96
CA LEU A 39 -6.87 3.61 4.29
C LEU A 39 -7.18 3.69 2.79
N ASP A 40 -7.51 2.57 2.16
CA ASP A 40 -7.94 2.54 0.76
C ASP A 40 -9.28 3.26 0.56
N GLU A 41 -10.25 3.00 1.43
CA GLU A 41 -11.54 3.72 1.44
C GLU A 41 -11.34 5.23 1.61
N ALA A 42 -10.57 5.65 2.62
CA ALA A 42 -10.29 7.05 2.88
C ALA A 42 -9.51 7.72 1.74
N LEU A 43 -8.54 7.02 1.13
CA LEU A 43 -7.78 7.56 -0.01
C LEU A 43 -8.67 7.69 -1.25
N ALA A 44 -9.62 6.77 -1.45
CA ALA A 44 -10.55 6.80 -2.58
C ALA A 44 -11.45 8.04 -2.55
N GLU A 45 -11.86 8.52 -1.37
CA GLU A 45 -12.68 9.73 -1.22
C GLU A 45 -12.01 10.99 -1.79
N ARG A 46 -10.67 11.05 -1.74
CA ARG A 46 -9.88 12.20 -2.22
C ARG A 46 -9.06 11.92 -3.48
N ILE A 47 -9.24 10.76 -4.12
CA ILE A 47 -8.36 10.33 -5.21
C ILE A 47 -8.44 11.26 -6.43
N ASN A 48 -9.61 11.89 -6.64
CA ASN A 48 -9.83 12.84 -7.73
C ASN A 48 -9.04 14.15 -7.58
N ASP A 49 -8.59 14.47 -6.36
CA ASP A 49 -7.75 15.63 -6.08
C ASP A 49 -6.26 15.35 -6.34
N LEU A 50 -5.89 14.07 -6.45
CA LEU A 50 -4.54 13.61 -6.66
C LEU A 50 -4.31 13.26 -8.13
N LYS A 51 -3.04 13.27 -8.56
CA LYS A 51 -2.64 12.88 -9.92
C LYS A 51 -1.36 12.07 -9.88
N ASP A 52 -1.16 11.27 -10.91
CA ASP A 52 0.06 10.48 -11.11
C ASP A 52 0.40 9.57 -9.92
N ILE A 53 -0.62 9.02 -9.26
CA ILE A 53 -0.42 8.05 -8.19
C ILE A 53 0.00 6.72 -8.80
N TYR A 54 1.17 6.25 -8.41
CA TYR A 54 1.61 4.90 -8.71
C TYR A 54 1.21 4.00 -7.55
N LEU A 55 0.27 3.08 -7.77
CA LEU A 55 -0.14 2.12 -6.75
C LEU A 55 0.45 0.75 -7.07
N SER A 56 1.14 0.16 -6.10
CA SER A 56 1.63 -1.22 -6.16
C SER A 56 1.02 -2.10 -5.09
N GLY A 57 0.82 -3.37 -5.43
CA GLY A 57 0.39 -4.40 -4.49
C GLY A 57 0.77 -5.79 -4.98
N VAL A 58 0.47 -6.80 -4.17
CA VAL A 58 0.76 -8.21 -4.46
C VAL A 58 -0.49 -9.02 -4.18
N CYS A 59 -1.14 -9.49 -5.24
CA CYS A 59 -2.37 -10.28 -5.19
C CYS A 59 -3.46 -9.60 -4.38
N ALA A 60 -4.02 -8.53 -4.95
CA ALA A 60 -5.17 -7.85 -4.37
C ALA A 60 -6.30 -8.85 -4.07
N THR A 61 -6.65 -8.97 -2.79
CA THR A 61 -7.70 -9.86 -2.30
C THR A 61 -9.07 -9.18 -2.27
N LYS A 62 -9.09 -7.84 -2.32
CA LYS A 62 -10.28 -6.99 -2.34
C LYS A 62 -10.19 -5.99 -3.48
N MET A 63 -11.34 -5.51 -3.94
CA MET A 63 -11.43 -4.50 -4.98
C MET A 63 -10.94 -3.15 -4.42
N PRO A 64 -9.85 -2.56 -4.93
CA PRO A 64 -9.37 -1.29 -4.42
C PRO A 64 -10.33 -0.17 -4.75
N LYS A 65 -10.82 0.53 -3.74
CA LYS A 65 -11.76 1.65 -3.85
C LYS A 65 -11.17 2.80 -4.65
N VAL A 66 -9.86 3.04 -4.51
CA VAL A 66 -9.15 4.04 -5.32
C VAL A 66 -9.22 3.74 -6.83
N VAL A 67 -9.30 2.47 -7.21
CA VAL A 67 -9.47 2.05 -8.62
C VAL A 67 -10.94 2.12 -9.04
N GLU A 68 -11.88 1.79 -8.14
CA GLU A 68 -13.32 1.94 -8.43
C GLU A 68 -13.72 3.40 -8.65
N GLN A 69 -13.14 4.33 -7.88
CA GLN A 69 -13.37 5.78 -8.01
C GLN A 69 -12.64 6.40 -9.21
N ASP A 70 -11.71 5.67 -9.83
CA ASP A 70 -11.00 6.09 -11.04
C ASP A 70 -11.23 5.13 -12.23
N PRO A 71 -12.48 5.01 -12.73
CA PRO A 71 -12.84 4.05 -13.76
C PRO A 71 -12.20 4.34 -15.13
N ASN A 72 -11.55 5.49 -15.28
CA ASN A 72 -10.83 5.90 -16.49
C ASN A 72 -9.31 5.92 -16.29
N ARG A 73 -8.81 5.49 -15.12
CA ARG A 73 -7.37 5.40 -14.81
C ARG A 73 -6.62 6.72 -15.01
N ARG A 74 -7.25 7.84 -14.63
CA ARG A 74 -6.71 9.21 -14.75
C ARG A 74 -5.82 9.63 -13.58
N HIS A 75 -6.08 9.06 -12.40
CA HIS A 75 -5.49 9.45 -11.13
C HIS A 75 -4.52 8.38 -10.64
N VAL A 76 -4.86 7.10 -10.84
CA VAL A 76 -4.13 5.95 -10.29
C VAL A 76 -3.68 5.00 -11.39
N ILE A 77 -2.38 4.73 -11.43
CA ILE A 77 -1.81 3.60 -12.17
C ILE A 77 -1.62 2.43 -11.20
N PHE A 78 -2.60 1.53 -11.16
CA PHE A 78 -2.50 0.32 -10.34
C PHE A 78 -1.67 -0.77 -11.03
N ASN A 79 -0.66 -1.26 -10.33
CA ASN A 79 0.26 -2.32 -10.74
C ASN A 79 0.23 -3.45 -9.70
N ASP A 80 -0.25 -4.62 -10.09
CA ASP A 80 -0.24 -5.79 -9.22
C ASP A 80 0.85 -6.77 -9.67
N TRP A 81 1.74 -7.12 -8.76
CA TRP A 81 2.89 -7.98 -8.99
C TRP A 81 2.54 -9.46 -8.99
N HIS A 82 1.33 -9.82 -8.56
CA HIS A 82 0.85 -11.19 -8.61
C HIS A 82 -0.67 -11.23 -8.78
N PHE A 83 -1.20 -11.50 -9.98
CA PHE A 83 -2.64 -11.41 -10.18
C PHE A 83 -3.45 -12.47 -9.43
N GLY A 84 -4.35 -11.99 -8.56
CA GLY A 84 -5.45 -12.75 -7.99
C GLY A 84 -6.72 -12.72 -8.85
N GLY A 85 -7.83 -13.20 -8.29
CA GLY A 85 -9.14 -13.15 -8.95
C GLY A 85 -9.62 -11.72 -9.21
N VAL A 86 -9.42 -10.82 -8.23
CA VAL A 86 -9.76 -9.39 -8.34
C VAL A 86 -8.97 -8.73 -9.47
N SER A 87 -7.65 -8.88 -9.46
CA SER A 87 -6.75 -8.26 -10.43
C SER A 87 -7.04 -8.76 -11.86
N ARG A 88 -7.36 -10.05 -12.04
CA ARG A 88 -7.81 -10.57 -13.34
C ARG A 88 -9.12 -9.95 -13.82
N SER A 89 -10.05 -9.64 -12.91
CA SER A 89 -11.30 -8.93 -13.25
C SER A 89 -11.04 -7.48 -13.66
N LEU A 90 -10.18 -6.76 -12.92
CA LEU A 90 -9.75 -5.40 -13.26
C LEU A 90 -8.96 -5.35 -14.57
N TYR A 91 -8.14 -6.36 -14.85
CA TYR A 91 -7.34 -6.43 -16.07
C TYR A 91 -8.22 -6.48 -17.32
N LYS A 92 -9.31 -7.24 -17.28
CA LYS A 92 -10.32 -7.27 -18.36
C LYS A 92 -10.93 -5.90 -18.65
N LYS A 93 -10.91 -4.99 -17.67
CA LYS A 93 -11.41 -3.61 -17.78
C LYS A 93 -10.29 -2.60 -18.10
N GLY A 94 -9.03 -3.03 -18.23
CA GLY A 94 -7.89 -2.14 -18.45
C GLY A 94 -7.44 -1.33 -17.22
N LEU A 95 -7.94 -1.67 -16.02
CA LEU A 95 -7.78 -0.87 -14.79
C LEU A 95 -6.58 -1.28 -13.94
N VAL A 96 -5.86 -2.35 -14.31
CA VAL A 96 -4.65 -2.80 -13.61
C VAL A 96 -3.63 -3.33 -14.60
N SER A 97 -2.36 -3.14 -14.31
CA SER A 97 -1.24 -3.72 -15.05
C SER A 97 -0.57 -4.83 -14.24
N TYR A 98 -0.14 -5.89 -14.91
CA TYR A 98 0.66 -6.96 -14.30
C TYR A 98 2.13 -6.61 -14.39
N ILE A 99 2.84 -6.66 -13.26
CA ILE A 99 4.31 -6.55 -13.24
C ILE A 99 4.90 -7.95 -13.00
N PRO A 100 5.51 -8.57 -14.02
CA PRO A 100 6.07 -9.90 -13.87
C PRO A 100 7.27 -9.88 -12.92
N LEU A 101 7.19 -10.72 -11.89
CA LEU A 101 8.17 -10.83 -10.83
C LEU A 101 8.38 -12.30 -10.48
N THR A 102 9.63 -12.71 -10.34
CA THR A 102 9.95 -13.93 -9.59
C THR A 102 9.91 -13.63 -8.10
N TYR A 103 8.90 -14.14 -7.40
CA TYR A 103 8.55 -13.66 -6.05
C TYR A 103 9.71 -13.63 -5.04
N HIS A 104 10.56 -14.66 -5.03
CA HIS A 104 11.74 -14.72 -4.14
C HIS A 104 12.80 -13.62 -4.42
N GLN A 105 12.81 -13.04 -5.63
CA GLN A 105 13.67 -11.90 -5.97
C GLN A 105 13.08 -10.57 -5.53
N GLY A 106 11.80 -10.52 -5.17
CA GLY A 106 11.09 -9.30 -4.81
C GLY A 106 11.81 -8.43 -3.77
N PRO A 107 12.32 -8.97 -2.65
CA PRO A 107 13.02 -8.15 -1.66
C PRO A 107 14.28 -7.47 -2.21
N ARG A 108 14.99 -8.14 -3.14
CA ARG A 108 16.16 -7.56 -3.80
C ARG A 108 15.74 -6.48 -4.80
N ILE A 109 14.68 -6.74 -5.58
CA ILE A 109 14.14 -5.78 -6.55
C ILE A 109 13.70 -4.51 -5.83
N ILE A 110 12.94 -4.65 -4.74
CA ILE A 110 12.45 -3.51 -3.96
C ILE A 110 13.59 -2.62 -3.48
N ARG A 111 14.59 -3.23 -2.84
CA ARG A 111 15.74 -2.49 -2.29
C ARG A 111 16.58 -1.77 -3.34
N LYS A 112 16.60 -2.24 -4.60
CA LYS A 112 17.49 -1.72 -5.64
C LYS A 112 16.78 -0.84 -6.68
N TYR A 113 15.51 -1.10 -6.97
CA TYR A 113 14.86 -0.60 -8.18
C TYR A 113 13.43 -0.10 -7.96
N HIS A 114 12.83 -0.35 -6.79
CA HIS A 114 11.44 0.06 -6.53
C HIS A 114 11.38 1.05 -5.38
N ASP A 115 11.35 2.33 -5.73
CA ASP A 115 11.12 3.39 -4.75
C ASP A 115 9.65 3.44 -4.35
N VAL A 116 9.41 3.64 -3.07
CA VAL A 116 8.09 3.75 -2.46
C VAL A 116 8.13 4.91 -1.47
N ASP A 117 7.21 5.84 -1.64
CA ASP A 117 7.08 7.03 -0.80
C ASP A 117 6.16 6.74 0.39
N VAL A 118 5.08 5.99 0.15
CA VAL A 118 4.07 5.68 1.16
C VAL A 118 3.75 4.17 1.17
N THR A 119 3.77 3.57 2.35
CA THR A 119 3.44 2.14 2.52
C THR A 119 2.26 2.00 3.49
N PHE A 120 1.16 1.40 3.03
CA PHE A 120 0.01 1.07 3.86
C PHE A 120 0.06 -0.39 4.29
N LEU A 121 0.16 -0.63 5.60
CA LEU A 121 0.32 -1.97 6.18
C LEU A 121 -0.67 -2.21 7.30
N CYS A 122 -1.32 -3.38 7.26
CA CYS A 122 -2.00 -3.94 8.42
C CYS A 122 -0.98 -4.63 9.34
N VAL A 123 -0.91 -4.18 10.59
CA VAL A 123 0.00 -4.73 11.61
C VAL A 123 -0.78 -5.26 12.80
N GLY A 124 -0.16 -6.15 13.57
CA GLY A 124 -0.70 -6.57 14.86
C GLY A 124 -0.65 -5.43 15.90
N PRO A 125 -1.44 -5.52 16.99
CA PRO A 125 -1.38 -4.55 18.07
C PRO A 125 0.04 -4.48 18.65
N MET A 126 0.42 -3.29 19.10
CA MET A 126 1.72 -3.05 19.72
C MET A 126 1.82 -3.79 21.05
N ASP A 127 2.92 -4.52 21.26
CA ASP A 127 3.20 -5.17 22.53
C ASP A 127 3.75 -4.19 23.59
N LYS A 128 4.01 -4.70 24.80
CA LYS A 128 4.55 -3.90 25.92
C LYS A 128 5.95 -3.32 25.66
N HIS A 129 6.66 -3.81 24.65
CA HIS A 129 8.00 -3.37 24.26
C HIS A 129 7.98 -2.37 23.10
N GLY A 130 6.80 -2.00 22.60
CA GLY A 130 6.66 -1.05 21.49
C GLY A 130 6.78 -1.71 20.12
N VAL A 131 6.69 -3.04 20.03
CA VAL A 131 6.86 -3.79 18.78
C VAL A 131 5.50 -4.21 18.24
N SER A 132 5.26 -3.93 16.96
CA SER A 132 4.14 -4.49 16.19
C SER A 132 4.65 -5.52 15.20
N VAL A 133 3.95 -6.63 15.07
CA VAL A 133 4.23 -7.64 14.04
C VAL A 133 3.70 -7.15 12.69
N HIS A 134 4.45 -7.34 11.60
CA HIS A 134 4.11 -6.92 10.23
C HIS A 134 2.99 -7.76 9.58
N GLY A 135 2.04 -8.25 10.40
CA GLY A 135 1.00 -9.18 9.99
C GLY A 135 1.54 -10.58 9.69
N VAL A 136 0.77 -11.31 8.87
CA VAL A 136 1.02 -12.73 8.54
C VAL A 136 1.97 -12.93 7.34
N TYR A 137 2.29 -11.88 6.57
CA TYR A 137 3.17 -11.96 5.40
C TYR A 137 4.43 -11.12 5.56
N TRP A 138 5.59 -11.78 5.44
CA TRP A 138 6.91 -11.22 5.73
C TRP A 138 7.83 -11.14 4.49
N ALA A 139 7.31 -11.44 3.31
CA ALA A 139 8.13 -11.55 2.12
C ALA A 139 8.57 -10.17 1.59
N LEU A 140 7.62 -9.34 1.16
CA LEU A 140 7.90 -8.05 0.53
C LEU A 140 7.57 -6.87 1.44
N ASN A 141 6.59 -7.02 2.35
CA ASN A 141 6.19 -5.96 3.28
C ASN A 141 7.35 -5.30 4.04
N PRO A 142 8.32 -6.04 4.65
CA PRO A 142 9.41 -5.38 5.37
C PRO A 142 10.31 -4.57 4.43
N ALA A 143 10.56 -5.05 3.21
CA ALA A 143 11.39 -4.35 2.25
C ALA A 143 10.78 -3.02 1.82
N HIS A 144 9.45 -2.97 1.62
CA HIS A 144 8.73 -1.72 1.36
C HIS A 144 8.72 -0.78 2.57
N PHE A 145 8.43 -1.31 3.77
CA PHE A 145 8.42 -0.53 5.01
C PHE A 145 9.75 0.20 5.24
N PHE A 146 10.87 -0.53 5.20
CA PHE A 146 12.19 0.08 5.41
C PHE A 146 12.59 1.03 4.28
N ARG A 147 12.05 0.85 3.07
CA ARG A 147 12.32 1.78 1.96
C ARG A 147 11.61 3.11 2.19
N SER A 148 10.32 3.09 2.52
CA SER A 148 9.56 4.31 2.79
C SER A 148 9.99 5.02 4.08
N ALA A 149 10.43 4.28 5.10
CA ALA A 149 10.88 4.86 6.38
C ALA A 149 12.23 5.59 6.30
N ASN A 150 13.02 5.37 5.25
CA ASN A 150 14.32 6.05 5.06
C ASN A 150 14.20 7.38 4.28
N LEU A 151 12.98 7.81 3.94
CA LEU A 151 12.70 9.05 3.19
C LEU A 151 12.15 10.20 4.07
N SER A 152 12.03 9.98 5.39
CA SER A 152 11.51 10.95 6.37
C SER A 152 12.59 11.57 7.25
#